data_AF-A0A974XJ32-F1
#
_entry.id   AF-A0A974XJ32-F1
#
_cell.length_a   1.000
_cell.length_b   1.000
_cell.length_c   1.000
_cell.angle_alpha   90.00
_cell.angle_beta   90.00
_cell.angle_gamma   90.00
#
_symmetry.space_group_name_H-M   'P 1'
#
loop_
_entity.id
_entity.type
_entity.pdbx_description
1 polymer ?
#
loop_
_entity_poly.entity_id
_entity_poly.type
_entity_poly.pdbx_seq_one_letter_code
_entity_poly.pdbx_strand_id
1 'polypeptide(L)'
;MYYYRRNTSKRIVQSKHPFVLIPASPRQQTTQSSTKSNQHPIPKNNKNHLGGVCLSTDEYKALTVQELRTKAKEAGHKNVTRLKKDELIQLLSQEEKKGSSVEEGNGGRYARLKDPVDAAVDMKGTLQILPEGFGFLKNAQMKSPEEYVYVSASQIQKFKLQSGDEIQGKVRAPRDGEKYYAMLFVEEVNGKSTKEIMKEEENLMSNPDKKDMSRYGKSQTGILEVMSDGFGFLRTNNYLSGENDIYVSPSQIRRFKLRTGDKITGKIRTPNEGEKFDALLYVETVNGDIPEKVVNRPVFERLTPIFPNERLKLETGRNPVSTRIMDLFAPVGKGQRGMIAAAPKAGKTILLKEIANAVEKNNPEVELIMLLIDERPEEVTDIQRSVHADVVYSTFDQLPSNHIKVAEIVLERGKRLVEQGKDVVILMDSITRFARANNLVVPPSGRTLSGGLDPEALYLPKKFFGAARNIEEGGSLTILATALIDTGSRMDDMVFEEFKGTGNMELHLDRSLTEKRIFPAMDIYKSGTRREDQLLTEEEMRFVIEVRRAFSNHSSADIAERLIDAMGKTDSNREFIRSFIKKR
;
A
#
# COMPACT_ATOMS: atom_id res chain seq x y z
N MET A 1 16.52 -48.84 66.38
CA MET A 1 17.57 -47.93 65.88
C MET A 1 16.93 -46.58 65.64
N TYR A 2 16.98 -45.68 66.62
CA TYR A 2 17.89 -44.52 66.72
C TYR A 2 17.69 -43.50 65.57
N TYR A 3 17.45 -42.20 65.73
CA TYR A 3 17.07 -41.33 66.87
C TYR A 3 17.03 -39.86 66.32
N TYR A 4 16.37 -38.95 67.07
CA TYR A 4 16.55 -37.48 67.15
C TYR A 4 16.19 -36.60 65.92
N ARG A 5 15.15 -35.74 65.88
CA ARG A 5 14.61 -34.70 66.80
C ARG A 5 15.35 -33.35 66.69
N ARG A 6 14.59 -32.30 66.34
CA ARG A 6 14.54 -30.89 66.82
C ARG A 6 14.53 -29.87 65.67
N ASN A 7 13.44 -29.12 65.45
CA ASN A 7 12.91 -27.97 66.24
C ASN A 7 13.90 -26.83 66.43
N THR A 8 13.57 -25.64 65.90
CA THR A 8 13.16 -24.45 66.67
C THR A 8 12.66 -23.38 65.70
N SER A 9 11.41 -22.90 65.73
CA SER A 9 10.65 -22.18 66.77
C SER A 9 10.74 -20.66 66.66
N LYS A 10 9.56 -20.04 66.48
CA LYS A 10 9.00 -18.80 67.08
C LYS A 10 8.43 -17.85 66.01
N ARG A 11 7.11 -17.68 65.89
CA ARG A 11 6.04 -17.12 66.78
C ARG A 11 5.66 -15.73 66.26
N ILE A 12 4.43 -15.61 65.72
CA ILE A 12 3.29 -14.83 66.24
C ILE A 12 3.46 -13.31 66.11
N VAL A 13 2.59 -12.63 65.34
CA VAL A 13 1.61 -11.62 65.83
C VAL A 13 0.42 -11.53 64.86
N GLN A 14 -0.79 -11.57 65.42
CA GLN A 14 -2.08 -11.27 64.79
C GLN A 14 -2.25 -9.77 64.55
N SER A 15 -2.95 -9.37 63.48
CA SER A 15 -3.89 -8.24 63.58
C SER A 15 -5.10 -8.45 62.66
N LYS A 16 -6.28 -8.25 63.25
CA LYS A 16 -7.61 -8.26 62.66
C LYS A 16 -7.91 -6.87 62.09
N HIS A 17 -8.63 -6.76 60.97
CA HIS A 17 -9.99 -6.18 60.86
C HIS A 17 -10.41 -5.89 59.40
N PRO A 18 -11.71 -5.70 59.11
CA PRO A 18 -12.44 -6.42 58.05
C PRO A 18 -12.70 -5.55 56.81
N PHE A 19 -13.01 -6.19 55.68
CA PHE A 19 -13.66 -5.50 54.56
C PHE A 19 -15.08 -6.01 54.33
N VAL A 20 -15.94 -5.01 54.17
CA VAL A 20 -17.39 -5.01 54.14
C VAL A 20 -17.92 -5.52 52.80
N LEU A 21 -18.96 -6.35 52.86
CA LEU A 21 -19.80 -6.79 51.73
C LEU A 21 -20.94 -5.80 51.48
N ILE A 22 -21.56 -5.92 50.29
CA ILE A 22 -22.90 -5.44 49.83
C ILE A 22 -22.85 -4.16 48.94
N PRO A 23 -23.66 -4.02 47.84
CA PRO A 23 -24.16 -5.00 46.87
C PRO A 23 -24.15 -4.49 45.39
N ALA A 24 -24.54 -5.39 44.47
CA ALA A 24 -24.95 -5.08 43.10
C ALA A 24 -26.42 -4.61 43.01
N SER A 25 -26.74 -3.76 42.01
CA SER A 25 -28.05 -3.58 41.35
C SER A 25 -27.97 -2.44 40.28
N PRO A 26 -28.90 -2.31 39.32
CA PRO A 26 -29.50 -3.34 38.46
C PRO A 26 -29.55 -2.92 36.96
N ARG A 27 -29.89 -3.89 36.10
CA ARG A 27 -30.33 -3.70 34.71
C ARG A 27 -31.65 -2.90 34.64
N GLN A 28 -31.79 -2.04 33.63
CA GLN A 28 -33.10 -1.66 33.08
C GLN A 28 -33.16 -1.98 31.59
N GLN A 29 -34.29 -2.55 31.19
CA GLN A 29 -34.70 -2.90 29.84
C GLN A 29 -35.80 -1.93 29.38
N THR A 30 -35.89 -1.77 28.06
CA THR A 30 -37.07 -1.42 27.23
C THR A 30 -37.67 -0.01 27.30
N THR A 31 -37.73 0.65 26.15
CA THR A 31 -39.00 0.90 25.43
C THR A 31 -38.74 1.17 23.93
N GLN A 32 -39.52 0.48 23.09
CA GLN A 32 -39.74 0.80 21.68
C GLN A 32 -40.73 1.97 21.58
N SER A 33 -40.58 2.85 20.58
CA SER A 33 -41.76 3.36 19.87
C SER A 33 -41.40 3.79 18.45
N SER A 34 -42.22 3.33 17.53
CA SER A 34 -42.23 3.59 16.10
C SER A 34 -43.26 4.66 15.74
N THR A 35 -43.09 5.23 14.54
CA THR A 35 -44.11 5.74 13.60
C THR A 35 -44.18 7.25 13.31
N LYS A 36 -43.90 7.52 12.02
CA LYS A 36 -44.72 8.22 11.02
C LYS A 36 -44.74 9.76 10.95
N SER A 37 -44.32 10.21 9.76
CA SER A 37 -44.95 11.16 8.84
C SER A 37 -45.39 12.53 9.37
N ASN A 38 -44.84 13.58 8.78
CA ASN A 38 -45.69 14.66 8.28
C ASN A 38 -45.03 15.37 7.09
N GLN A 39 -45.64 15.14 5.91
CA GLN A 39 -45.58 16.03 4.77
C GLN A 39 -46.56 17.19 5.00
N HIS A 40 -46.14 18.41 4.67
CA HIS A 40 -47.05 19.50 4.36
C HIS A 40 -46.62 20.21 3.06
N PRO A 41 -47.58 20.83 2.33
CA PRO A 41 -47.59 20.72 0.86
C PRO A 41 -47.76 22.08 0.12
N ILE A 42 -47.61 22.03 -1.23
CA ILE A 42 -48.14 22.95 -2.29
C ILE A 42 -47.35 24.30 -2.46
N PRO A 43 -47.17 24.94 -3.67
CA PRO A 43 -47.86 24.78 -4.97
C PRO A 43 -47.05 24.64 -6.27
N LYS A 44 -47.86 24.41 -7.31
CA LYS A 44 -47.70 24.18 -8.76
C LYS A 44 -47.08 25.32 -9.61
N ASN A 45 -46.78 24.92 -10.85
CA ASN A 45 -46.37 25.63 -12.09
C ASN A 45 -44.83 25.68 -12.30
N ASN A 46 -44.25 25.36 -13.45
CA ASN A 46 -44.77 25.29 -14.81
C ASN A 46 -43.89 24.38 -15.71
N LYS A 47 -44.43 24.06 -16.89
CA LYS A 47 -43.99 23.09 -17.91
C LYS A 47 -42.57 23.27 -18.50
N ASN A 48 -42.05 22.12 -18.99
CA ASN A 48 -41.08 21.91 -20.10
C ASN A 48 -39.57 22.17 -19.85
N HIS A 49 -38.80 21.08 -19.67
CA HIS A 49 -37.68 20.72 -20.56
C HIS A 49 -37.31 19.24 -20.39
N LEU A 50 -37.38 18.49 -21.49
CA LEU A 50 -36.96 17.09 -21.60
C LEU A 50 -35.42 17.02 -21.54
N GLY A 51 -34.89 16.29 -20.56
CA GLY A 51 -33.48 15.91 -20.52
C GLY A 51 -33.21 14.81 -21.54
N GLY A 52 -32.28 15.05 -22.47
CA GLY A 52 -31.82 14.07 -23.45
C GLY A 52 -30.92 13.02 -22.79
N VAL A 53 -31.22 11.74 -23.04
CA VAL A 53 -30.38 10.60 -22.69
C VAL A 53 -29.19 10.54 -23.67
N CYS A 54 -27.96 10.60 -23.16
CA CYS A 54 -26.72 10.45 -23.94
C CYS A 54 -26.57 8.98 -24.42
N LEU A 55 -26.26 8.77 -25.70
CA LEU A 55 -26.09 7.44 -26.30
C LEU A 55 -24.62 7.21 -26.63
N SER A 56 -24.05 6.07 -26.30
CA SER A 56 -22.69 5.69 -26.67
C SER A 56 -22.49 5.58 -28.19
N THR A 57 -21.23 5.65 -28.64
CA THR A 57 -20.86 5.55 -30.07
C THR A 57 -21.39 4.26 -30.73
N ASP A 58 -21.51 3.18 -29.96
CA ASP A 58 -22.04 1.90 -30.45
C ASP A 58 -23.57 1.88 -30.51
N GLU A 59 -24.27 2.67 -29.69
CA GLU A 59 -25.72 2.86 -29.77
C GLU A 59 -26.12 3.70 -30.99
N TYR A 60 -25.31 4.68 -31.40
CA TYR A 60 -25.55 5.43 -32.64
C TYR A 60 -25.46 4.56 -33.90
N LYS A 61 -24.62 3.51 -33.89
CA LYS A 61 -24.53 2.57 -35.02
C LYS A 61 -25.81 1.75 -35.21
N ALA A 62 -26.53 1.49 -34.12
CA ALA A 62 -27.79 0.73 -34.12
C ALA A 62 -28.98 1.52 -34.69
N LEU A 63 -28.91 2.86 -34.72
CA LEU A 63 -29.98 3.72 -35.24
C LEU A 63 -30.06 3.74 -36.77
N THR A 64 -31.25 4.01 -37.30
CA THR A 64 -31.48 4.21 -38.74
C THR A 64 -30.96 5.59 -39.19
N VAL A 65 -30.68 5.72 -40.49
CA VAL A 65 -30.19 7.01 -41.07
C VAL A 65 -31.19 8.14 -40.84
N GLN A 66 -32.48 7.84 -40.82
CA GLN A 66 -33.54 8.82 -40.59
C GLN A 66 -33.52 9.34 -39.14
N GLU A 67 -33.36 8.46 -38.15
CA GLU A 67 -33.25 8.82 -36.73
C GLU A 67 -31.99 9.65 -36.45
N LEU A 68 -30.86 9.30 -37.06
CA LEU A 68 -29.61 10.05 -36.95
C LEU A 68 -29.73 11.46 -37.54
N ARG A 69 -30.46 11.63 -38.65
CA ARG A 69 -30.74 12.95 -39.24
C ARG A 69 -31.65 13.81 -38.37
N THR A 70 -32.62 13.20 -37.69
CA THR A 70 -33.50 13.91 -36.76
C THR A 70 -32.71 14.40 -35.56
N LYS A 71 -31.91 13.53 -34.93
CA LYS A 71 -31.01 13.91 -33.83
C LYS A 71 -30.01 15.01 -34.23
N ALA A 72 -29.43 14.93 -35.42
CA ALA A 72 -28.50 15.96 -35.90
C ALA A 72 -29.19 17.32 -36.21
N LYS A 73 -30.49 17.33 -36.55
CA LYS A 73 -31.26 18.59 -36.66
C LYS A 73 -31.61 19.18 -35.30
N GLU A 74 -31.96 18.33 -34.33
CA GLU A 74 -32.23 18.74 -32.94
C GLU A 74 -30.97 19.34 -32.28
N ALA A 75 -29.79 18.80 -32.61
CA ALA A 75 -28.48 19.34 -32.27
C ALA A 75 -28.11 20.64 -33.02
N GLY A 76 -28.94 21.13 -33.95
CA GLY A 76 -28.75 22.41 -34.63
C GLY A 76 -27.89 22.35 -35.90
N HIS A 77 -27.55 21.17 -36.42
CA HIS A 77 -26.76 21.05 -37.65
C HIS A 77 -27.59 21.27 -38.91
N LYS A 78 -27.09 22.14 -39.79
CA LYS A 78 -27.67 22.41 -41.12
C LYS A 78 -27.11 21.42 -42.15
N ASN A 79 -27.89 21.12 -43.19
CA ASN A 79 -27.52 20.24 -44.34
C ASN A 79 -27.32 18.74 -44.04
N VAL A 80 -27.90 18.19 -42.97
CA VAL A 80 -27.77 16.76 -42.59
C VAL A 80 -28.35 15.75 -43.61
N THR A 81 -29.17 16.20 -44.57
CA THR A 81 -29.74 15.33 -45.61
C THR A 81 -28.71 14.85 -46.64
N ARG A 82 -27.57 15.54 -46.75
CA ARG A 82 -26.46 15.17 -47.67
C ARG A 82 -25.44 14.22 -47.04
N LEU A 83 -25.47 14.04 -45.72
CA LEU A 83 -24.50 13.23 -44.99
C LEU A 83 -24.85 11.74 -45.04
N LYS A 84 -23.80 10.92 -45.14
CA LYS A 84 -23.87 9.45 -45.03
C LYS A 84 -23.98 9.02 -43.56
N LYS A 85 -24.39 7.77 -43.32
CA LYS A 85 -24.64 7.24 -41.96
C LYS A 85 -23.42 7.42 -41.04
N ASP A 86 -22.23 7.07 -41.52
CA ASP A 86 -21.00 7.15 -40.72
C ASP A 86 -20.59 8.59 -40.41
N GLU A 87 -20.84 9.52 -41.34
CA GLU A 87 -20.59 10.97 -41.14
C GLU A 87 -21.55 11.56 -40.11
N LEU A 88 -22.83 11.13 -40.11
CA LEU A 88 -23.82 11.53 -39.10
C LEU A 88 -23.45 11.00 -37.71
N ILE A 89 -22.96 9.77 -37.62
CA ILE A 89 -22.51 9.17 -36.35
C ILE A 89 -21.29 9.93 -35.83
N GLN A 90 -20.28 10.20 -36.68
CA GLN A 90 -19.11 10.97 -36.26
C GLN A 90 -19.46 12.38 -35.80
N LEU A 91 -20.36 13.05 -36.51
CA LEU A 91 -20.80 14.41 -36.20
C LEU A 91 -21.54 14.46 -34.84
N LEU A 92 -22.43 13.51 -34.56
CA LEU A 92 -23.13 13.39 -33.28
C LEU A 92 -22.19 12.97 -32.12
N SER A 93 -21.27 12.03 -32.35
CA SER A 93 -20.30 11.60 -31.34
C SER A 93 -19.24 12.67 -31.02
N GLN A 94 -18.96 13.61 -31.95
CA GLN A 94 -18.07 14.75 -31.69
C GLN A 94 -18.76 15.83 -30.85
N GLU A 95 -20.08 15.99 -30.96
CA GLU A 95 -20.84 16.89 -30.07
C GLU A 95 -20.92 16.36 -28.64
N GLU A 96 -21.09 15.05 -28.43
CA GLU A 96 -21.09 14.49 -27.06
C GLU A 96 -19.73 14.68 -26.36
N LYS A 97 -18.63 14.70 -27.12
CA LYS A 97 -17.30 15.05 -26.59
C LYS A 97 -17.14 16.55 -26.28
N LYS A 98 -18.00 17.41 -26.83
CA LYS A 98 -18.05 18.85 -26.52
C LYS A 98 -19.09 19.20 -25.44
N GLY A 99 -20.14 18.37 -25.29
CA GLY A 99 -21.22 18.53 -24.32
C GLY A 99 -21.01 17.83 -22.98
N SER A 100 -19.97 17.00 -22.83
CA SER A 100 -19.60 16.32 -21.58
C SER A 100 -18.64 17.17 -20.71
N SER A 101 -19.05 18.40 -20.42
CA SER A 101 -18.51 19.17 -19.30
C SER A 101 -19.65 19.88 -18.57
N VAL A 102 -19.82 19.51 -17.28
CA VAL A 102 -20.71 20.05 -16.23
C VAL A 102 -22.13 19.46 -16.20
N GLU A 103 -22.76 19.03 -15.10
CA GLU A 103 -22.47 18.57 -13.71
C GLU A 103 -23.82 18.08 -13.13
N GLU A 104 -23.79 17.17 -12.15
CA GLU A 104 -24.67 17.03 -10.95
C GLU A 104 -24.72 15.54 -10.56
N GLY A 105 -24.38 15.08 -9.36
CA GLY A 105 -23.95 15.71 -8.12
C GLY A 105 -24.27 14.77 -6.95
N ASN A 106 -23.26 14.33 -6.18
CA ASN A 106 -23.23 14.54 -4.72
C ASN A 106 -21.90 14.14 -4.06
N GLY A 107 -21.20 15.15 -3.51
CA GLY A 107 -20.54 15.08 -2.20
C GLY A 107 -19.05 14.70 -2.10
N GLY A 108 -18.15 15.70 -2.15
CA GLY A 108 -16.77 15.56 -1.64
C GLY A 108 -15.79 16.64 -2.11
N ARG A 109 -15.88 17.85 -1.54
CA ARG A 109 -15.15 19.08 -1.91
C ARG A 109 -13.63 18.90 -1.98
N TYR A 110 -13.06 19.03 -3.18
CA TYR A 110 -11.97 19.95 -3.60
C TYR A 110 -11.63 19.61 -5.06
N ALA A 111 -12.44 20.12 -5.98
CA ALA A 111 -12.26 19.93 -7.42
C ALA A 111 -11.09 20.79 -7.92
N ARG A 112 -10.16 20.15 -8.63
CA ARG A 112 -9.14 20.80 -9.48
C ARG A 112 -9.88 21.56 -10.59
N LEU A 113 -9.67 22.87 -10.69
CA LEU A 113 -10.10 23.68 -11.83
C LEU A 113 -8.87 24.34 -12.47
N LYS A 114 -8.68 24.08 -13.78
CA LYS A 114 -7.89 24.94 -14.66
C LYS A 114 -8.81 26.11 -15.01
N ASP A 115 -8.55 27.27 -14.42
CA ASP A 115 -9.35 28.47 -14.65
C ASP A 115 -8.93 29.13 -15.97
N PRO A 116 -9.87 29.55 -16.85
CA PRO A 116 -9.54 30.42 -17.98
C PRO A 116 -9.17 31.82 -17.46
N VAL A 117 -8.03 32.34 -17.93
CA VAL A 117 -7.41 33.62 -17.49
C VAL A 117 -8.21 34.85 -17.98
N ASP A 118 -9.19 34.65 -18.85
CA ASP A 118 -9.84 35.72 -19.63
C ASP A 118 -10.78 36.65 -18.81
N ALA A 119 -11.12 36.29 -17.57
CA ALA A 119 -11.92 37.11 -16.66
C ALA A 119 -11.13 37.66 -15.46
N ALA A 120 -9.80 37.53 -15.45
CA ALA A 120 -8.96 37.97 -14.34
C ALA A 120 -8.63 39.47 -14.45
N VAL A 121 -8.81 40.19 -13.35
CA VAL A 121 -8.49 41.63 -13.25
C VAL A 121 -7.14 41.79 -12.58
N ASP A 122 -6.34 42.78 -13.00
CA ASP A 122 -5.11 43.13 -12.29
C ASP A 122 -5.43 43.95 -11.05
N MET A 123 -4.94 43.51 -9.90
CA MET A 123 -5.14 44.21 -8.64
C MET A 123 -3.86 44.34 -7.86
N LYS A 124 -3.64 45.54 -7.30
CA LYS A 124 -2.50 45.89 -6.45
C LYS A 124 -2.99 46.36 -5.07
N GLY A 125 -2.26 46.01 -4.01
CA GLY A 125 -2.56 46.45 -2.66
C GLY A 125 -1.60 45.91 -1.62
N THR A 126 -1.83 46.27 -0.36
CA THR A 126 -0.99 45.88 0.77
C THR A 126 -1.52 44.61 1.42
N LEU A 127 -0.68 43.59 1.57
CA LEU A 127 -1.04 42.33 2.18
C LEU A 127 -1.12 42.44 3.71
N GLN A 128 -2.18 41.89 4.30
CA GLN A 128 -2.30 41.64 5.73
C GLN A 128 -2.48 40.15 5.96
N ILE A 129 -1.49 39.50 6.57
CA ILE A 129 -1.49 38.08 6.90
C ILE A 129 -2.13 37.87 8.27
N LEU A 130 -2.99 36.87 8.38
CA LEU A 130 -3.66 36.47 9.62
C LEU A 130 -2.90 35.32 10.31
N PRO A 131 -3.12 35.08 11.61
CA PRO A 131 -2.46 34.01 12.36
C PRO A 131 -2.63 32.61 11.74
N GLU A 132 -3.71 32.37 10.99
CA GLU A 132 -3.97 31.12 10.28
C GLU A 132 -3.14 30.95 8.99
N GLY A 133 -2.29 31.92 8.64
CA GLY A 133 -1.30 31.83 7.57
C GLY A 133 -1.78 32.21 6.17
N PHE A 134 -3.07 32.47 5.99
CA PHE A 134 -3.61 33.14 4.79
C PHE A 134 -3.72 34.66 5.05
N GLY A 135 -3.93 35.45 4.00
CA GLY A 135 -3.99 36.90 4.12
C GLY A 135 -5.01 37.55 3.20
N PHE A 136 -5.22 38.85 3.41
CA PHE A 136 -6.08 39.67 2.59
C PHE A 136 -5.33 40.88 2.05
N LEU A 137 -5.62 41.24 0.81
CA LEU A 137 -5.09 42.44 0.17
C LEU A 137 -5.98 43.64 0.49
N LYS A 138 -5.39 44.70 1.05
CA LYS A 138 -6.04 45.98 1.29
C LYS A 138 -5.65 46.97 0.19
N ASN A 139 -6.63 47.42 -0.60
CA ASN A 139 -6.46 48.47 -1.62
C ASN A 139 -7.19 49.76 -1.16
N ALA A 140 -6.61 50.93 -1.43
CA ALA A 140 -7.18 52.24 -1.11
C ALA A 140 -8.53 52.53 -1.82
N GLN A 141 -8.84 51.78 -2.88
CA GLN A 141 -10.08 51.91 -3.66
C GLN A 141 -11.25 51.10 -3.08
N MET A 142 -11.02 50.24 -2.07
CA MET A 142 -12.05 49.36 -1.50
C MET A 142 -12.82 50.04 -0.37
N LYS A 143 -14.15 50.07 -0.49
CA LYS A 143 -15.05 50.78 0.43
C LYS A 143 -15.78 49.84 1.39
N SER A 144 -15.80 48.52 1.12
CA SER A 144 -16.42 47.53 2.01
C SER A 144 -15.52 46.31 2.28
N PRO A 145 -15.70 45.60 3.42
CA PRO A 145 -14.97 44.37 3.73
C PRO A 145 -15.22 43.20 2.76
N GLU A 146 -16.24 43.27 1.92
CA GLU A 146 -16.58 42.22 0.96
C GLU A 146 -15.73 42.32 -0.32
N GLU A 147 -15.01 43.44 -0.48
CA GLU A 147 -14.12 43.68 -1.62
C GLU A 147 -12.70 43.14 -1.38
N TYR A 148 -12.34 42.70 -0.18
CA TYR A 148 -10.99 42.15 0.09
C TYR A 148 -10.63 41.00 -0.85
N VAL A 149 -9.38 40.98 -1.30
CA VAL A 149 -8.83 39.85 -2.07
C VAL A 149 -8.13 38.89 -1.13
N TYR A 150 -8.63 37.67 -1.08
CA TYR A 150 -8.02 36.54 -0.41
C TYR A 150 -6.73 36.11 -1.10
N VAL A 151 -5.68 35.95 -0.31
CA VAL A 151 -4.37 35.42 -0.71
C VAL A 151 -4.11 34.15 0.08
N SER A 152 -3.90 33.05 -0.65
CA SER A 152 -3.73 31.74 -0.03
C SER A 152 -2.42 31.63 0.73
N ALA A 153 -2.41 30.82 1.79
CA ALA A 153 -1.19 30.49 2.54
C ALA A 153 -0.08 29.91 1.64
N SER A 154 -0.45 29.20 0.57
CA SER A 154 0.51 28.67 -0.41
C SER A 154 1.22 29.77 -1.19
N GLN A 155 0.53 30.84 -1.60
CA GLN A 155 1.13 31.97 -2.31
C GLN A 155 2.02 32.78 -1.37
N ILE A 156 1.56 32.98 -0.13
CA ILE A 156 2.33 33.66 0.93
C ILE A 156 3.64 32.93 1.20
N GLN A 157 3.61 31.61 1.37
CA GLN A 157 4.82 30.82 1.57
C GLN A 157 5.73 30.79 0.34
N LYS A 158 5.15 30.63 -0.85
CA LYS A 158 5.89 30.52 -2.12
C LYS A 158 6.73 31.76 -2.42
N PHE A 159 6.21 32.96 -2.12
CA PHE A 159 6.91 34.22 -2.38
C PHE A 159 7.42 34.88 -1.09
N LYS A 160 7.43 34.15 0.03
CA LYS A 160 7.86 34.63 1.37
C LYS A 160 7.23 35.97 1.77
N LEU A 161 5.96 36.16 1.45
CA LEU A 161 5.24 37.40 1.70
C LEU A 161 5.10 37.66 3.21
N GLN A 162 5.20 38.92 3.60
CA GLN A 162 4.99 39.41 4.96
C GLN A 162 3.80 40.38 5.01
N SER A 163 3.21 40.54 6.20
CA SER A 163 2.23 41.61 6.42
C SER A 163 2.89 42.96 6.17
N GLY A 164 2.29 43.76 5.29
CA GLY A 164 2.83 45.04 4.83
C GLY A 164 3.40 45.02 3.42
N ASP A 165 3.60 43.85 2.81
CA ASP A 165 4.09 43.78 1.43
C ASP A 165 3.05 44.30 0.43
N GLU A 166 3.50 45.13 -0.52
CA GLU A 166 2.71 45.49 -1.69
C GLU A 166 2.74 44.34 -2.69
N ILE A 167 1.60 43.76 -3.02
CA ILE A 167 1.53 42.71 -4.03
C ILE A 167 0.58 43.12 -5.16
N GLN A 168 0.95 42.75 -6.38
CA GLN A 168 0.15 42.93 -7.58
C GLN A 168 -0.03 41.59 -8.29
N GLY A 169 -1.23 41.35 -8.81
CA GLY A 169 -1.52 40.09 -9.47
C GLY A 169 -2.91 39.98 -10.06
N LYS A 170 -3.14 38.85 -10.72
CA LYS A 170 -4.41 38.49 -11.33
C LYS A 170 -5.38 38.00 -10.27
N VAL A 171 -6.53 38.65 -10.17
CA VAL A 171 -7.60 38.29 -9.23
C VAL A 171 -8.84 37.81 -9.99
N ARG A 172 -9.57 36.88 -9.37
CA ARG A 172 -10.88 36.46 -9.87
C ARG A 172 -11.98 36.85 -8.90
N ALA A 173 -13.18 37.04 -9.44
CA ALA A 173 -14.39 37.20 -8.66
C ALA A 173 -14.66 35.98 -7.75
N PRO A 174 -15.36 36.18 -6.61
CA PRO A 174 -15.79 35.08 -5.76
C PRO A 174 -16.69 34.12 -6.55
N ARG A 175 -16.52 32.82 -6.33
CA ARG A 175 -17.42 31.77 -6.84
C ARG A 175 -18.59 31.54 -5.88
N ASP A 176 -19.58 30.77 -6.31
CA ASP A 176 -20.69 30.38 -5.46
C ASP A 176 -20.20 29.73 -4.15
N GLY A 177 -20.50 30.39 -3.03
CA GLY A 177 -20.06 29.99 -1.69
C GLY A 177 -18.75 30.62 -1.18
N GLU A 178 -18.06 31.39 -2.02
CA GLU A 178 -16.91 32.21 -1.60
C GLU A 178 -17.35 33.64 -1.28
N LYS A 179 -16.80 34.20 -0.21
CA LYS A 179 -17.14 35.56 0.25
C LYS A 179 -16.26 36.66 -0.34
N TYR A 180 -15.09 36.29 -0.89
CA TYR A 180 -14.03 37.24 -1.23
C TYR A 180 -13.48 36.95 -2.62
N TYR A 181 -12.96 37.98 -3.28
CA TYR A 181 -12.18 37.81 -4.51
C TYR A 181 -10.93 36.99 -4.18
N ALA A 182 -10.43 36.19 -5.13
CA ALA A 182 -9.28 35.32 -4.88
C ALA A 182 -8.10 35.69 -5.78
N MET A 183 -6.91 35.77 -5.19
CA MET A 183 -5.66 35.94 -5.91
C MET A 183 -5.33 34.65 -6.68
N LEU A 184 -5.27 34.71 -8.01
CA LEU A 184 -4.88 33.59 -8.86
C LEU A 184 -3.35 33.53 -9.01
N PHE A 185 -2.75 34.65 -9.40
CA PHE A 185 -1.31 34.74 -9.66
C PHE A 185 -0.77 36.02 -9.05
N VAL A 186 0.31 35.91 -8.27
CA VAL A 186 1.10 37.07 -7.86
C VAL A 186 2.11 37.34 -8.97
N GLU A 187 2.08 38.53 -9.53
CA GLU A 187 2.94 38.96 -10.64
C GLU A 187 4.08 39.85 -10.14
N GLU A 188 3.83 40.68 -9.12
CA GLU A 188 4.84 41.53 -8.49
C GLU A 188 4.69 41.58 -6.96
N VAL A 189 5.81 41.73 -6.27
CA VAL A 189 5.90 41.95 -4.81
C VAL A 189 6.89 43.08 -4.57
N ASN A 190 6.46 44.14 -3.87
CA ASN A 190 7.24 45.33 -3.55
C ASN A 190 7.96 45.94 -4.77
N GLY A 191 7.30 45.91 -5.94
CA GLY A 191 7.83 46.44 -7.20
C GLY A 191 8.85 45.53 -7.92
N LYS A 192 9.08 44.31 -7.43
CA LYS A 192 9.86 43.27 -8.13
C LYS A 192 8.96 42.23 -8.76
N SER A 193 9.26 41.81 -9.99
CA SER A 193 8.50 40.74 -10.64
C SER A 193 8.70 39.40 -9.92
N THR A 194 7.66 38.58 -9.81
CA THR A 194 7.78 37.23 -9.24
C THR A 194 8.75 36.34 -10.00
N LYS A 195 8.96 36.59 -11.30
CA LYS A 195 10.02 35.93 -12.09
C LYS A 195 11.42 36.36 -11.66
N GLU A 196 11.59 37.61 -11.26
CA GLU A 196 12.87 38.14 -10.75
C GLU A 196 13.12 37.68 -9.33
N ILE A 197 12.10 37.60 -8.48
CA ILE A 197 12.22 37.04 -7.12
C ILE A 197 12.62 35.57 -7.19
N MET A 198 12.01 34.80 -8.10
CA MET A 198 12.39 33.40 -8.31
C MET A 198 13.80 33.26 -8.88
N LYS A 199 14.22 34.15 -9.79
CA LYS A 199 15.61 34.18 -10.30
C LYS A 199 16.61 34.68 -9.27
N GLU A 200 16.26 35.63 -8.42
CA GLU A 200 17.09 36.09 -7.31
C GLU A 200 17.23 34.97 -6.27
N GLU A 201 16.17 34.20 -6.00
CA GLU A 201 16.25 33.01 -5.14
C GLU A 201 17.08 31.89 -5.77
N GLU A 202 16.91 31.59 -7.06
CA GLU A 202 17.80 30.67 -7.79
C GLU A 202 19.25 31.16 -7.79
N ASN A 203 19.47 32.47 -7.98
CA ASN A 203 20.79 33.08 -7.97
C ASN A 203 21.40 33.17 -6.56
N LEU A 204 20.58 33.33 -5.51
CA LEU A 204 20.98 33.23 -4.10
C LEU A 204 21.32 31.77 -3.73
N MET A 205 20.67 30.79 -4.37
CA MET A 205 21.02 29.38 -4.28
C MET A 205 22.27 29.03 -5.11
N SER A 206 22.66 29.85 -6.09
CA SER A 206 23.86 29.65 -6.92
C SER A 206 25.05 30.54 -6.56
N ASN A 207 24.90 31.50 -5.62
CA ASN A 207 25.98 32.39 -5.21
C ASN A 207 26.52 31.99 -3.81
N PRO A 208 27.70 31.35 -3.71
CA PRO A 208 28.11 30.60 -2.51
C PRO A 208 28.52 31.43 -1.27
N ASP A 209 28.62 32.76 -1.37
CA ASP A 209 29.48 33.53 -0.45
C ASP A 209 28.78 34.33 0.66
N LYS A 210 27.47 34.18 0.91
CA LYS A 210 26.83 34.89 2.03
C LYS A 210 25.89 34.00 2.86
N LYS A 211 26.46 33.49 3.95
CA LYS A 211 25.91 32.62 5.03
C LYS A 211 25.88 31.12 4.73
N ASP A 212 26.99 30.47 5.09
CA ASP A 212 27.11 29.09 5.57
C ASP A 212 26.26 28.04 4.81
N MET A 213 26.61 27.83 3.54
CA MET A 213 26.06 26.81 2.65
C MET A 213 26.30 25.36 3.11
N SER A 214 26.98 25.15 4.24
CA SER A 214 27.17 23.83 4.87
C SER A 214 25.88 23.23 5.45
N ARG A 215 24.85 24.07 5.74
CA ARG A 215 23.63 23.68 6.47
C ARG A 215 22.46 23.22 5.58
N TYR A 216 22.50 23.48 4.28
CA TYR A 216 21.46 23.06 3.34
C TYR A 216 21.85 21.72 2.71
N GLY A 217 21.39 20.67 3.37
CA GLY A 217 21.96 19.33 3.28
C GLY A 217 21.57 18.55 2.03
N LYS A 218 22.53 17.72 1.64
CA LYS A 218 22.43 16.57 0.76
C LYS A 218 21.05 15.91 0.79
N SER A 219 20.53 15.49 -0.36
CA SER A 219 19.31 14.68 -0.39
C SER A 219 19.58 13.35 0.31
N GLN A 220 18.70 12.95 1.22
CA GLN A 220 18.77 11.65 1.88
C GLN A 220 17.43 10.93 1.74
N THR A 221 17.50 9.60 1.74
CA THR A 221 16.34 8.72 1.59
C THR A 221 16.20 7.85 2.81
N GLY A 222 14.97 7.62 3.27
CA GLY A 222 14.67 6.67 4.33
C GLY A 222 13.19 6.27 4.33
N ILE A 223 12.86 5.28 5.15
CA ILE A 223 11.48 4.83 5.35
C ILE A 223 10.88 5.54 6.55
N LEU A 224 9.76 6.24 6.36
CA LEU A 224 9.08 6.95 7.43
C LEU A 224 8.49 5.97 8.44
N GLU A 225 8.77 6.23 9.72
CA GLU A 225 8.05 5.70 10.86
C GLU A 225 7.43 6.86 11.63
N VAL A 226 6.10 6.88 11.73
CA VAL A 226 5.36 7.89 12.50
C VAL A 226 5.20 7.39 13.93
N MET A 227 5.61 8.20 14.90
CA MET A 227 5.51 7.92 16.33
C MET A 227 4.10 8.23 16.85
N SER A 228 3.75 7.73 18.04
CA SER A 228 2.46 7.99 18.70
C SER A 228 2.12 9.48 18.84
N ASP A 229 3.16 10.30 19.05
CA ASP A 229 3.01 11.73 19.30
C ASP A 229 2.87 12.55 18.00
N GLY A 230 2.85 11.88 16.85
CA GLY A 230 2.55 12.46 15.54
C GLY A 230 3.74 13.06 14.78
N PHE A 231 4.93 13.11 15.37
CA PHE A 231 6.18 13.32 14.63
C PHE A 231 6.70 11.98 14.09
N GLY A 232 7.71 11.99 13.23
CA GLY A 232 8.27 10.77 12.67
C GLY A 232 9.77 10.81 12.47
N PHE A 233 10.31 9.66 12.10
CA PHE A 233 11.71 9.51 11.70
C PHE A 233 11.80 8.79 10.36
N LEU A 234 12.68 9.24 9.48
CA LEU A 234 13.10 8.45 8.32
C LEU A 234 14.19 7.49 8.79
N ARG A 235 13.87 6.20 8.78
CA ARG A 235 14.81 5.12 9.07
C ARG A 235 15.74 4.95 7.88
N THR A 236 17.03 5.15 8.10
CA THR A 236 18.04 5.13 7.02
C THR A 236 18.81 3.83 6.94
N ASN A 237 18.75 2.99 7.98
CA ASN A 237 19.46 1.72 8.03
C ASN A 237 18.51 0.56 8.36
N ASN A 238 18.25 -0.30 7.37
CA ASN A 238 17.51 -1.56 7.56
C ASN A 238 16.17 -1.41 8.33
N TYR A 239 15.52 -0.25 8.18
CA TYR A 239 14.21 0.09 8.75
C TYR A 239 14.20 0.11 10.30
N LEU A 240 15.36 -0.03 10.94
CA LEU A 240 15.53 0.03 12.37
C LEU A 240 15.90 1.44 12.81
N SER A 241 15.68 1.73 14.08
CA SER A 241 16.12 2.98 14.69
C SER A 241 17.65 3.09 14.64
N GLY A 242 18.15 4.18 14.11
CA GLY A 242 19.58 4.48 14.00
C GLY A 242 19.94 5.89 14.46
N GLU A 243 21.24 6.14 14.65
CA GLU A 243 21.75 7.46 15.02
C GLU A 243 21.64 8.48 13.87
N ASN A 244 21.63 7.99 12.62
CA ASN A 244 21.55 8.79 11.40
C ASN A 244 20.11 8.97 10.90
N ASP A 245 19.11 8.68 11.74
CA ASP A 245 17.71 8.86 11.38
C ASP A 245 17.36 10.34 11.26
N ILE A 246 16.47 10.64 10.32
CA ILE A 246 16.09 12.02 10.02
C ILE A 246 14.75 12.33 10.66
N TYR A 247 14.70 13.37 11.48
CA TYR A 247 13.47 13.88 12.07
C TYR A 247 12.52 14.44 11.00
N VAL A 248 11.24 14.07 11.10
CA VAL A 248 10.15 14.58 10.26
C VAL A 248 9.10 15.24 11.15
N SER A 249 8.82 16.52 10.87
CA SER A 249 7.87 17.28 11.67
C SER A 249 6.42 16.81 11.46
N PRO A 250 5.56 16.90 12.49
CA PRO A 250 4.13 16.63 12.36
C PRO A 250 3.46 17.44 11.24
N SER A 251 3.91 18.69 11.02
CA SER A 251 3.41 19.57 9.97
C SER A 251 3.66 19.00 8.57
N GLN A 252 4.84 18.45 8.32
CA GLN A 252 5.16 17.80 7.04
C GLN A 252 4.34 16.52 6.84
N ILE A 253 4.23 15.70 7.89
CA ILE A 253 3.41 14.47 7.88
C ILE A 253 1.96 14.79 7.52
N ARG A 254 1.36 15.79 8.18
CA ARG A 254 -0.01 16.22 7.91
C ARG A 254 -0.18 16.83 6.52
N ARG A 255 0.73 17.72 6.12
CA ARG A 255 0.67 18.43 4.82
C ARG A 255 0.63 17.46 3.64
N PHE A 256 1.48 16.43 3.65
CA PHE A 256 1.59 15.46 2.57
C PHE A 256 0.83 14.16 2.82
N LYS A 257 0.07 14.08 3.94
CA LYS A 257 -0.63 12.86 4.40
C LYS A 257 0.28 11.62 4.41
N LEU A 258 1.50 11.81 4.91
CA LEU A 258 2.49 10.75 5.00
C LEU A 258 2.07 9.73 6.06
N ARG A 259 2.41 8.47 5.84
CA ARG A 259 2.14 7.36 6.76
C ARG A 259 3.37 6.49 6.91
N THR A 260 3.44 5.73 8.00
CA THR A 260 4.49 4.73 8.19
C THR A 260 4.61 3.84 6.95
N GLY A 261 5.84 3.54 6.54
CA GLY A 261 6.16 2.78 5.33
C GLY A 261 6.41 3.63 4.08
N ASP A 262 6.17 4.95 4.12
CA ASP A 262 6.51 5.83 3.00
C ASP A 262 8.04 5.97 2.86
N LYS A 263 8.57 5.63 1.70
CA LYS A 263 9.96 5.90 1.31
C LYS A 263 10.06 7.34 0.86
N ILE A 264 10.73 8.17 1.64
CA ILE A 264 10.83 9.61 1.40
C ILE A 264 12.26 9.93 1.00
N THR A 265 12.41 10.67 -0.10
CA THR A 265 13.66 11.33 -0.46
C THR A 265 13.46 12.83 -0.31
N GLY A 266 14.40 13.51 0.33
CA GLY A 266 14.31 14.95 0.50
C GLY A 266 15.58 15.61 0.98
N LYS A 267 15.60 16.94 0.93
CA LYS A 267 16.69 17.76 1.47
C LYS A 267 16.63 17.76 2.99
N ILE A 268 17.77 17.53 3.62
CA ILE A 268 17.90 17.57 5.08
C ILE A 268 18.61 18.85 5.51
N ARG A 269 18.50 19.19 6.78
CA ARG A 269 19.37 20.18 7.43
C ARG A 269 20.05 19.53 8.63
N THR A 270 21.25 20.00 8.93
CA THR A 270 21.96 19.60 10.15
C THR A 270 21.17 20.04 11.39
N PRO A 271 21.29 19.32 12.52
CA PRO A 271 20.67 19.73 13.78
C PRO A 271 21.16 21.11 14.21
N ASN A 272 20.25 21.90 14.76
CA ASN A 272 20.61 23.14 15.46
C ASN A 272 21.17 22.80 16.86
N GLU A 273 21.75 23.79 17.54
CA GLU A 273 22.18 23.63 18.94
C GLU A 273 21.02 23.11 19.82
N GLY A 274 21.22 21.92 20.42
CA GLY A 274 20.22 21.23 21.24
C GLY A 274 19.38 20.17 20.52
N GLU A 275 19.46 20.07 19.19
CA GLU A 275 18.83 18.99 18.41
C GLU A 275 19.81 17.81 18.24
N LYS A 276 19.30 16.57 18.34
CA LYS A 276 20.13 15.35 18.22
C LYS A 276 20.21 14.82 16.78
N PHE A 277 19.16 15.01 15.98
CA PHE A 277 18.99 14.38 14.68
C PHE A 277 18.95 15.43 13.57
N ASP A 278 19.42 15.05 12.37
CA ASP A 278 19.15 15.80 11.15
C ASP A 278 17.64 15.94 10.95
N ALA A 279 17.19 17.03 10.33
CA ALA A 279 15.77 17.27 10.11
C ALA A 279 15.46 17.38 8.62
N LEU A 280 14.32 16.82 8.21
CA LEU A 280 13.83 16.95 6.85
C LEU A 280 13.40 18.40 6.61
N LEU A 281 14.01 19.06 5.63
CA LEU A 281 13.67 20.43 5.23
C LEU A 281 12.57 20.41 4.16
N TYR A 282 12.78 19.61 3.12
CA TYR A 282 11.92 19.57 1.94
C TYR A 282 11.74 18.14 1.43
N VAL A 283 10.50 17.77 1.14
CA VAL A 283 10.15 16.46 0.55
C VAL A 283 10.29 16.56 -0.97
N GLU A 284 11.24 15.82 -1.56
CA GLU A 284 11.42 15.77 -3.01
C GLU A 284 10.50 14.73 -3.64
N THR A 285 10.51 13.50 -3.11
CA THR A 285 9.64 12.42 -3.60
C THR A 285 9.13 11.55 -2.46
N VAL A 286 7.99 10.91 -2.69
CA VAL A 286 7.39 9.90 -1.82
C VAL A 286 7.12 8.66 -2.66
N ASN A 287 7.80 7.56 -2.35
CA ASN A 287 7.76 6.28 -3.06
C ASN A 287 8.11 6.39 -4.55
N GLY A 288 8.93 7.39 -4.92
CA GLY A 288 9.32 7.69 -6.30
C GLY A 288 8.37 8.65 -7.03
N ASP A 289 7.22 8.99 -6.44
CA ASP A 289 6.29 9.98 -6.99
C ASP A 289 6.50 11.37 -6.38
N ILE A 290 6.00 12.39 -7.08
CA ILE A 290 5.91 13.75 -6.53
C ILE A 290 4.92 13.79 -5.35
N PRO A 291 5.20 14.55 -4.28
CA PRO A 291 4.38 14.55 -3.07
C PRO A 291 2.90 14.89 -3.32
N GLU A 292 2.60 15.74 -4.29
CA GLU A 292 1.24 16.17 -4.63
C GLU A 292 0.35 15.03 -5.14
N LYS A 293 0.94 14.01 -5.79
CA LYS A 293 0.18 12.83 -6.23
C LYS A 293 -0.23 11.96 -5.04
N VAL A 294 0.63 11.88 -4.03
CA VAL A 294 0.48 10.99 -2.88
C VAL A 294 -0.64 11.43 -1.94
N VAL A 295 -0.95 12.73 -1.88
CA VAL A 295 -1.99 13.30 -1.00
C VAL A 295 -3.39 12.72 -1.26
N ASN A 296 -3.65 12.26 -2.49
CA ASN A 296 -4.95 11.75 -2.91
C ASN A 296 -4.97 10.23 -3.14
N ARG A 297 -3.90 9.52 -2.78
CA ARG A 297 -3.88 8.05 -2.91
C ARG A 297 -4.95 7.41 -2.01
N PRO A 298 -5.55 6.29 -2.42
CA PRO A 298 -6.48 5.55 -1.58
C PRO A 298 -5.80 4.99 -0.32
N VAL A 299 -6.63 4.53 0.61
CA VAL A 299 -6.18 3.82 1.81
C VAL A 299 -6.30 2.34 1.55
N PHE A 300 -5.26 1.56 1.81
CA PHE A 300 -5.17 0.12 1.53
C PHE A 300 -6.39 -0.66 2.03
N GLU A 301 -6.86 -0.36 3.25
CA GLU A 301 -8.00 -1.03 3.86
C GLU A 301 -9.35 -0.75 3.16
N ARG A 302 -9.42 0.24 2.27
CA ARG A 302 -10.62 0.57 1.48
C ARG A 302 -10.61 0.00 0.06
N LEU A 303 -9.49 -0.58 -0.36
CA LEU A 303 -9.34 -1.19 -1.68
C LEU A 303 -10.07 -2.53 -1.74
N THR A 304 -10.61 -2.88 -2.90
CA THR A 304 -11.47 -4.05 -3.08
C THR A 304 -10.62 -5.31 -3.30
N PRO A 305 -10.61 -6.28 -2.36
CA PRO A 305 -9.83 -7.50 -2.50
C PRO A 305 -10.49 -8.48 -3.47
N ILE A 306 -9.70 -8.99 -4.42
CA ILE A 306 -10.13 -10.06 -5.35
C ILE A 306 -9.17 -11.25 -5.29
N PHE A 307 -9.55 -12.36 -5.92
CA PHE A 307 -8.63 -13.48 -6.12
C PHE A 307 -7.50 -13.09 -7.09
N PRO A 308 -6.29 -13.67 -6.93
CA PRO A 308 -5.25 -13.53 -7.93
C PRO A 308 -5.73 -14.04 -9.29
N ASN A 309 -5.64 -13.20 -10.31
CA ASN A 309 -6.06 -13.47 -11.69
C ASN A 309 -4.93 -13.28 -12.71
N GLU A 310 -3.77 -12.82 -12.27
CA GLU A 310 -2.55 -12.72 -13.06
C GLU A 310 -1.45 -13.52 -12.37
N ARG A 311 -0.77 -14.39 -13.14
CA ARG A 311 0.25 -15.29 -12.62
C ARG A 311 1.62 -14.62 -12.57
N LEU A 312 2.32 -14.76 -11.44
CA LEU A 312 3.75 -14.50 -11.32
C LEU A 312 4.49 -15.70 -11.89
N LYS A 313 5.03 -15.56 -13.10
CA LYS A 313 5.71 -16.66 -13.79
C LYS A 313 7.07 -16.93 -13.15
N LEU A 314 7.29 -18.12 -12.62
CA LEU A 314 8.54 -18.45 -11.94
C LEU A 314 9.55 -19.20 -12.83
N GLU A 315 9.11 -19.88 -13.87
CA GLU A 315 9.97 -20.56 -14.84
C GLU A 315 10.87 -19.54 -15.56
N THR A 316 12.19 -19.73 -15.46
CA THR A 316 13.20 -18.87 -16.10
C THR A 316 13.96 -19.54 -17.26
N GLY A 317 13.52 -20.75 -17.67
CA GLY A 317 14.13 -21.62 -18.66
C GLY A 317 14.16 -23.07 -18.17
N ARG A 318 15.15 -23.86 -18.61
CA ARG A 318 15.31 -25.27 -18.20
C ARG A 318 15.50 -25.44 -16.69
N ASN A 319 16.30 -24.56 -16.09
CA ASN A 319 16.66 -24.55 -14.67
C ASN A 319 16.28 -23.19 -14.04
N PRO A 320 15.99 -23.15 -12.73
CA PRO A 320 15.93 -24.29 -11.81
C PRO A 320 14.60 -25.06 -11.92
N VAL A 321 14.65 -26.38 -11.75
CA VAL A 321 13.47 -27.27 -11.85
C VAL A 321 12.43 -26.98 -10.75
N SER A 322 12.86 -26.47 -9.59
CA SER A 322 11.99 -26.01 -8.49
C SER A 322 10.94 -25.00 -8.93
N THR A 323 11.35 -23.93 -9.60
CA THR A 323 10.45 -22.88 -10.09
C THR A 323 9.46 -23.42 -11.11
N ARG A 324 9.90 -24.36 -11.96
CA ARG A 324 9.07 -25.05 -12.95
C ARG A 324 8.02 -25.95 -12.32
N ILE A 325 8.38 -26.72 -11.29
CA ILE A 325 7.43 -27.54 -10.53
C ILE A 325 6.44 -26.66 -9.81
N MET A 326 6.91 -25.61 -9.11
CA MET A 326 6.05 -24.67 -8.40
C MET A 326 5.04 -24.01 -9.33
N ASP A 327 5.49 -23.59 -10.51
CA ASP A 327 4.64 -23.01 -11.54
C ASP A 327 3.46 -23.90 -11.96
N LEU A 328 3.62 -25.22 -11.94
CA LEU A 328 2.56 -26.16 -12.35
C LEU A 328 1.71 -26.64 -11.18
N PHE A 329 2.32 -26.96 -10.03
CA PHE A 329 1.64 -27.66 -8.94
C PHE A 329 1.22 -26.75 -7.79
N ALA A 330 1.78 -25.54 -7.69
CA ALA A 330 1.43 -24.53 -6.70
C ALA A 330 1.61 -23.11 -7.29
N PRO A 331 0.87 -22.76 -8.37
CA PRO A 331 1.08 -21.52 -9.10
C PRO A 331 0.87 -20.31 -8.19
N VAL A 332 1.69 -19.27 -8.37
CA VAL A 332 1.63 -18.03 -7.59
C VAL A 332 1.02 -16.92 -8.44
N GLY A 333 -0.01 -16.27 -7.94
CA GLY A 333 -0.57 -15.07 -8.56
C GLY A 333 -0.13 -13.76 -7.90
N LYS A 334 -0.34 -12.65 -8.60
CA LYS A 334 -0.29 -11.30 -8.03
C LYS A 334 -1.39 -11.16 -6.97
N GLY A 335 -0.99 -10.90 -5.73
CA GLY A 335 -1.88 -10.90 -4.57
C GLY A 335 -1.97 -12.24 -3.80
N GLN A 336 -1.10 -13.21 -4.07
CA GLN A 336 -1.14 -14.53 -3.41
C GLN A 336 -0.79 -14.44 -1.93
N ARG A 337 -1.50 -15.23 -1.10
CA ARG A 337 -1.14 -15.55 0.29
C ARG A 337 -0.60 -16.97 0.35
N GLY A 338 0.68 -17.13 0.07
CA GLY A 338 1.32 -18.44 -0.03
C GLY A 338 2.13 -18.81 1.21
N MET A 339 2.04 -20.07 1.62
CA MET A 339 2.82 -20.63 2.71
C MET A 339 3.72 -21.76 2.20
N ILE A 340 5.02 -21.68 2.50
CA ILE A 340 5.99 -22.73 2.19
C ILE A 340 6.26 -23.51 3.48
N ALA A 341 5.58 -24.63 3.65
CA ALA A 341 5.74 -25.53 4.78
C ALA A 341 7.01 -26.34 4.60
N ALA A 342 8.02 -26.15 5.45
CA ALA A 342 9.31 -26.80 5.30
C ALA A 342 9.90 -27.23 6.64
N ALA A 343 10.36 -28.47 6.69
CA ALA A 343 11.20 -28.93 7.79
C ALA A 343 12.58 -28.25 7.75
N PRO A 344 13.30 -28.19 8.90
CA PRO A 344 14.70 -27.76 8.90
C PRO A 344 15.53 -28.56 7.88
N LYS A 345 16.42 -27.87 7.16
CA LYS A 345 17.28 -28.42 6.10
C LYS A 345 16.58 -28.92 4.82
N ALA A 346 15.26 -28.69 4.65
CA ALA A 346 14.53 -29.12 3.45
C ALA A 346 14.80 -28.26 2.18
N GLY A 347 15.68 -27.26 2.26
CA GLY A 347 16.02 -26.39 1.13
C GLY A 347 15.20 -25.10 1.01
N LYS A 348 14.52 -24.65 2.09
CA LYS A 348 13.71 -23.42 2.11
C LYS A 348 14.44 -22.19 1.53
N THR A 349 15.69 -22.00 1.93
CA THR A 349 16.47 -20.80 1.58
C THR A 349 16.83 -20.79 0.10
N ILE A 350 17.19 -21.95 -0.46
CA ILE A 350 17.47 -22.10 -1.89
C ILE A 350 16.22 -21.77 -2.69
N LEU A 351 15.09 -22.34 -2.31
CA LEU A 351 13.82 -22.10 -2.99
C LEU A 351 13.41 -20.61 -2.95
N LEU A 352 13.52 -19.94 -1.79
CA LEU A 352 13.20 -18.51 -1.69
C LEU A 352 14.08 -17.66 -2.60
N LYS A 353 15.38 -17.95 -2.72
CA LYS A 353 16.28 -17.27 -3.66
C LYS A 353 15.88 -17.51 -5.11
N GLU A 354 15.53 -18.75 -5.46
CA GLU A 354 15.10 -19.10 -6.81
C GLU A 354 13.79 -18.39 -7.18
N ILE A 355 12.83 -18.29 -6.26
CA ILE A 355 11.61 -17.49 -6.43
C ILE A 355 11.96 -16.01 -6.62
N ALA A 356 12.84 -15.46 -5.77
CA ALA A 356 13.23 -14.05 -5.84
C ALA A 356 13.84 -13.68 -7.20
N ASN A 357 14.82 -14.46 -7.65
CA ASN A 357 15.50 -14.26 -8.93
C ASN A 357 14.55 -14.49 -10.13
N ALA A 358 13.58 -15.39 -9.99
CA ALA A 358 12.57 -15.61 -11.01
C ALA A 358 11.60 -14.43 -11.14
N VAL A 359 11.13 -13.88 -10.02
CA VAL A 359 10.27 -12.68 -10.00
C VAL A 359 11.03 -11.51 -10.60
N GLU A 360 12.29 -11.28 -10.21
CA GLU A 360 13.12 -10.21 -10.78
C GLU A 360 13.24 -10.32 -12.30
N LYS A 361 13.50 -11.53 -12.82
CA LYS A 361 13.72 -11.77 -14.25
C LYS A 361 12.43 -11.67 -15.07
N ASN A 362 11.35 -12.27 -14.59
CA ASN A 362 10.11 -12.44 -15.36
C ASN A 362 9.07 -11.34 -15.08
N ASN A 363 9.16 -10.68 -13.93
CA ASN A 363 8.27 -9.63 -13.46
C ASN A 363 9.05 -8.42 -12.92
N PRO A 364 9.89 -7.76 -13.76
CA PRO A 364 10.74 -6.64 -13.33
C PRO A 364 9.94 -5.41 -12.87
N GLU A 365 8.64 -5.35 -13.16
CA GLU A 365 7.73 -4.32 -12.67
C GLU A 365 7.36 -4.48 -11.18
N VAL A 366 7.56 -5.66 -10.62
CA VAL A 366 7.18 -6.00 -9.24
C VAL A 366 8.23 -5.51 -8.26
N GLU A 367 7.79 -4.82 -7.22
CA GLU A 367 8.65 -4.43 -6.10
C GLU A 367 8.87 -5.64 -5.18
N LEU A 368 10.10 -6.16 -5.15
CA LEU A 368 10.48 -7.33 -4.37
C LEU A 368 11.12 -6.94 -3.04
N ILE A 369 10.52 -7.39 -1.94
CA ILE A 369 11.02 -7.20 -0.58
C ILE A 369 11.30 -8.58 0.02
N MET A 370 12.47 -8.78 0.60
CA MET A 370 12.80 -10.01 1.34
C MET A 370 12.94 -9.68 2.83
N LEU A 371 12.07 -10.27 3.65
CA LEU A 371 12.01 -10.05 5.10
C LEU A 371 12.55 -11.28 5.86
N LEU A 372 13.69 -11.12 6.52
CA LEU A 372 14.36 -12.19 7.27
C LEU A 372 14.23 -11.92 8.78
N ILE A 373 13.53 -12.80 9.49
CA ILE A 373 13.23 -12.69 10.92
C ILE A 373 13.89 -13.82 11.70
N ASP A 374 14.69 -13.46 12.69
CA ASP A 374 15.36 -14.40 13.61
C ASP A 374 16.17 -15.46 12.83
N GLU A 375 16.84 -15.00 11.77
CA GLU A 375 17.71 -15.82 10.93
C GLU A 375 19.20 -15.52 11.21
N ARG A 376 20.06 -16.46 10.80
CA ARG A 376 21.50 -16.34 11.06
C ARG A 376 22.18 -15.25 10.21
N PRO A 377 23.14 -14.47 10.77
CA PRO A 377 23.83 -13.40 10.04
C PRO A 377 24.50 -13.86 8.73
N GLU A 378 25.08 -15.06 8.70
CA GLU A 378 25.70 -15.63 7.50
C GLU A 378 24.69 -15.96 6.41
N GLU A 379 23.49 -16.42 6.78
CA GLU A 379 22.39 -16.69 5.85
C GLU A 379 21.81 -15.38 5.29
N VAL A 380 21.71 -14.34 6.13
CA VAL A 380 21.34 -12.97 5.70
C VAL A 380 22.35 -12.44 4.67
N THR A 381 23.64 -12.53 4.97
CA THR A 381 24.70 -12.03 4.08
C THR A 381 24.70 -12.73 2.73
N ASP A 382 24.50 -14.05 2.75
CA ASP A 382 24.40 -14.87 1.55
C ASP A 382 23.20 -14.47 0.67
N ILE A 383 22.03 -14.21 1.28
CA ILE A 383 20.86 -13.68 0.58
C ILE A 383 21.11 -12.29 -0.02
N GLN A 384 21.67 -11.36 0.75
CA GLN A 384 21.95 -10.00 0.30
C GLN A 384 22.87 -9.95 -0.93
N ARG A 385 23.78 -10.91 -1.05
CA ARG A 385 24.69 -11.01 -2.19
C ARG A 385 24.11 -11.77 -3.38
N SER A 386 23.07 -12.57 -3.17
CA SER A 386 22.52 -13.49 -4.17
C SER A 386 21.26 -12.98 -4.86
N VAL A 387 20.57 -12.00 -4.28
CA VAL A 387 19.23 -11.56 -4.69
C VAL A 387 19.19 -10.04 -4.82
N HIS A 388 18.71 -9.52 -5.95
CA HIS A 388 18.48 -8.09 -6.13
C HIS A 388 17.06 -7.72 -5.67
N ALA A 389 16.90 -7.59 -4.35
CA ALA A 389 15.66 -7.19 -3.69
C ALA A 389 15.94 -6.16 -2.59
N ASP A 390 14.89 -5.53 -2.07
CA ASP A 390 14.99 -4.80 -0.80
C ASP A 390 15.04 -5.81 0.36
N VAL A 391 16.27 -6.17 0.77
CA VAL A 391 16.50 -7.16 1.82
C VAL A 391 16.48 -6.48 3.19
N VAL A 392 15.42 -6.74 3.95
CA VAL A 392 15.21 -6.22 5.31
C VAL A 392 15.32 -7.38 6.30
N TYR A 393 16.07 -7.21 7.37
CA TYR A 393 16.35 -8.32 8.29
C TYR A 393 16.40 -7.93 9.76
N SER A 394 16.17 -8.90 10.63
CA SER A 394 16.48 -8.80 12.06
C SER A 394 17.01 -10.15 12.51
N THR A 395 18.33 -10.25 12.71
CA THR A 395 19.02 -11.51 13.08
C THR A 395 18.62 -11.99 14.47
N PHE A 396 18.89 -13.26 14.77
CA PHE A 396 18.57 -13.87 16.07
C PHE A 396 19.20 -13.18 17.29
N ASP A 397 20.24 -12.36 17.10
CA ASP A 397 20.88 -11.57 18.16
C ASP A 397 20.03 -10.38 18.62
N GLN A 398 18.99 -10.03 17.88
CA GLN A 398 18.13 -8.89 18.16
C GLN A 398 17.02 -9.25 19.14
N LEU A 399 16.46 -8.22 19.81
CA LEU A 399 15.32 -8.42 20.70
C LEU A 399 14.06 -8.79 19.91
N PRO A 400 13.15 -9.61 20.49
CA PRO A 400 11.87 -9.95 19.86
C PRO A 400 11.04 -8.73 19.43
N SER A 401 11.12 -7.61 20.17
CA SER A 401 10.46 -6.35 19.80
C SER A 401 10.99 -5.75 18.49
N ASN A 402 12.27 -5.94 18.18
CA ASN A 402 12.85 -5.48 16.91
C ASN A 402 12.31 -6.31 15.73
N HIS A 403 12.16 -7.62 15.90
CA HIS A 403 11.52 -8.47 14.88
C HIS A 403 10.11 -7.99 14.55
N ILE A 404 9.35 -7.64 15.60
CA ILE A 404 7.99 -7.14 15.46
C ILE A 404 7.96 -5.83 14.69
N LYS A 405 8.77 -4.87 15.15
CA LYS A 405 8.86 -3.53 14.55
C LYS A 405 9.25 -3.58 13.07
N VAL A 406 10.27 -4.36 12.71
CA VAL A 406 10.73 -4.47 11.33
C VAL A 406 9.64 -5.06 10.43
N ALA A 407 8.96 -6.12 10.89
CA ALA A 407 7.86 -6.72 10.14
C ALA A 407 6.70 -5.75 9.94
N GLU A 408 6.34 -4.95 10.95
CA GLU A 408 5.29 -3.93 10.83
C GLU A 408 5.65 -2.84 9.80
N ILE A 409 6.89 -2.33 9.83
CA ILE A 409 7.32 -1.31 8.86
C ILE A 409 7.33 -1.89 7.43
N VAL A 410 7.79 -3.13 7.25
CA VAL A 410 7.77 -3.82 5.94
C VAL A 410 6.35 -4.03 5.44
N LEU A 411 5.42 -4.43 6.31
CA LEU A 411 4.02 -4.56 5.94
C LEU A 411 3.44 -3.23 5.48
N GLU A 412 3.64 -2.17 6.27
CA GLU A 412 3.13 -0.84 5.93
C GLU A 412 3.79 -0.31 4.66
N ARG A 413 5.09 -0.57 4.45
CA ARG A 413 5.81 -0.28 3.20
C ARG A 413 5.14 -0.93 1.98
N GLY A 414 4.83 -2.23 2.05
CA GLY A 414 4.13 -2.94 1.00
C GLY A 414 2.75 -2.32 0.72
N LYS A 415 1.97 -2.00 1.76
CA LYS A 415 0.68 -1.32 1.60
C LYS A 415 0.81 0.05 0.92
N ARG A 416 1.80 0.88 1.29
CA ARG A 416 2.00 2.21 0.68
C ARG A 416 2.27 2.11 -0.82
N LEU A 417 3.00 1.09 -1.25
CA LEU A 417 3.28 0.83 -2.67
C LEU A 417 2.03 0.36 -3.42
N VAL A 418 1.23 -0.54 -2.84
CA VAL A 418 -0.03 -0.98 -3.44
C VAL A 418 -1.05 0.15 -3.56
N GLU A 419 -1.10 1.06 -2.57
CA GLU A 419 -1.93 2.28 -2.66
C GLU A 419 -1.55 3.19 -3.84
N GLN A 420 -0.36 3.03 -4.42
CA GLN A 420 0.09 3.71 -5.64
C GLN A 420 -0.02 2.82 -6.89
N GLY A 421 -0.73 1.70 -6.81
CA GLY A 421 -0.97 0.79 -7.93
C GLY A 421 0.20 -0.11 -8.28
N LYS A 422 1.20 -0.27 -7.40
CA LYS A 422 2.32 -1.19 -7.63
C LYS A 422 1.98 -2.61 -7.22
N ASP A 423 2.55 -3.57 -7.94
CA ASP A 423 2.61 -4.97 -7.52
C ASP A 423 3.81 -5.18 -6.59
N VAL A 424 3.58 -5.80 -5.44
CA VAL A 424 4.59 -6.01 -4.40
C VAL A 424 4.62 -7.48 -4.03
N VAL A 425 5.83 -8.05 -3.97
CA VAL A 425 6.07 -9.40 -3.43
C VAL A 425 6.92 -9.29 -2.18
N ILE A 426 6.41 -9.80 -1.06
CA ILE A 426 7.16 -9.96 0.19
C ILE A 426 7.48 -11.45 0.37
N LEU A 427 8.77 -11.77 0.34
CA LEU A 427 9.29 -13.09 0.67
C LEU A 427 9.74 -13.09 2.13
N MET A 428 9.08 -13.88 2.98
CA MET A 428 9.32 -13.86 4.42
C MET A 428 9.92 -15.17 4.93
N ASP A 429 11.03 -15.08 5.65
CA ASP A 429 11.65 -16.20 6.34
C ASP A 429 11.87 -15.86 7.84
N SER A 430 11.00 -16.25 8.77
CA SER A 430 9.80 -17.09 8.62
C SER A 430 8.62 -16.56 9.43
N ILE A 431 7.40 -16.92 9.03
CA ILE A 431 6.19 -16.55 9.78
C ILE A 431 6.15 -17.24 11.15
N THR A 432 6.71 -18.46 11.26
CA THR A 432 6.80 -19.19 12.53
C THR A 432 7.65 -18.45 13.55
N ARG A 433 8.82 -17.95 13.15
CA ARG A 433 9.70 -17.17 14.03
C ARG A 433 9.08 -15.83 14.39
N PHE A 434 8.37 -15.19 13.46
CA PHE A 434 7.62 -13.97 13.76
C PHE A 434 6.50 -14.19 14.77
N ALA A 435 5.76 -15.30 14.68
CA ALA A 435 4.73 -15.66 15.66
C ALA A 435 5.34 -15.94 17.05
N ARG A 436 6.48 -16.64 17.10
CA ARG A 436 7.22 -16.85 18.36
C ARG A 436 7.66 -15.53 18.99
N ALA A 437 8.21 -14.61 18.20
CA ALA A 437 8.62 -13.30 18.69
C ALA A 437 7.44 -12.51 19.29
N ASN A 438 6.27 -12.54 18.62
CA ASN A 438 5.04 -11.95 19.16
C ASN A 438 4.61 -12.59 20.48
N ASN A 439 4.67 -13.91 20.58
CA ASN A 439 4.29 -14.64 21.80
C ASN A 439 5.18 -14.32 23.01
N LEU A 440 6.42 -13.88 22.78
CA LEU A 440 7.32 -13.45 23.85
C LEU A 440 7.10 -12.01 24.31
N VAL A 441 6.50 -11.15 23.47
CA VAL A 441 6.33 -9.71 23.74
C VAL A 441 4.93 -9.37 24.22
N VAL A 442 3.91 -10.06 23.70
CA VAL A 442 2.52 -9.80 24.05
C VAL A 442 2.26 -10.15 25.53
N PRO A 443 1.64 -9.25 26.31
CA PRO A 443 1.24 -9.56 27.68
C PRO A 443 0.30 -10.77 27.72
N PRO A 444 0.51 -11.73 28.63
CA PRO A 444 -0.32 -12.93 28.70
C PRO A 444 -1.81 -12.58 28.90
N SER A 445 -2.68 -13.12 28.05
CA SER A 445 -4.14 -12.96 28.13
C SER A 445 -4.78 -13.81 29.24
N GLY A 446 -3.99 -14.72 29.84
CA GLY A 446 -4.47 -15.72 30.79
C GLY A 446 -5.14 -16.93 30.13
N ARG A 447 -5.18 -16.97 28.78
CA ARG A 447 -5.61 -18.13 27.99
C ARG A 447 -4.41 -18.66 27.22
N THR A 448 -4.30 -19.98 27.13
CA THR A 448 -3.18 -20.62 26.42
C THR A 448 -3.73 -21.72 25.54
N LEU A 449 -3.38 -21.68 24.26
CA LEU A 449 -3.63 -22.76 23.31
C LEU A 449 -2.62 -23.88 23.54
N SER A 450 -2.81 -25.00 22.84
CA SER A 450 -1.82 -26.08 22.84
C SER A 450 -0.43 -25.55 22.46
N GLY A 451 0.60 -26.10 23.08
CA GLY A 451 1.99 -25.69 22.82
C GLY A 451 2.43 -24.39 23.48
N GLY A 452 1.65 -23.80 24.39
CA GLY A 452 2.07 -22.61 25.15
C GLY A 452 1.89 -21.29 24.39
N LEU A 453 1.05 -21.30 23.35
CA LEU A 453 0.79 -20.15 22.49
C LEU A 453 -0.39 -19.33 23.04
N ASP A 454 -0.20 -18.04 23.22
CA ASP A 454 -1.29 -17.12 23.55
C ASP A 454 -2.10 -16.79 22.28
N PRO A 455 -3.44 -16.89 22.29
CA PRO A 455 -4.25 -16.49 21.15
C PRO A 455 -3.99 -15.04 20.67
N GLU A 456 -3.75 -14.11 21.60
CA GLU A 456 -3.50 -12.70 21.26
C GLU A 456 -2.17 -12.51 20.53
N ALA A 457 -1.19 -13.40 20.76
CA ALA A 457 0.09 -13.37 20.08
C ALA A 457 -0.01 -13.66 18.56
N LEU A 458 -1.10 -14.30 18.11
CA LEU A 458 -1.34 -14.57 16.71
C LEU A 458 -1.96 -13.38 15.95
N TYR A 459 -2.47 -12.36 16.65
CA TYR A 459 -3.20 -11.27 16.01
C TYR A 459 -2.36 -10.54 14.96
N LEU A 460 -1.15 -10.09 15.31
CA LEU A 460 -0.29 -9.35 14.40
C LEU A 460 0.26 -10.23 13.25
N PRO A 461 0.79 -11.44 13.51
CA PRO A 461 1.13 -12.41 12.47
C PRO A 461 -0.02 -12.70 11.48
N LYS A 462 -1.25 -12.89 11.96
CA LYS A 462 -2.45 -13.06 11.11
C LYS A 462 -2.76 -11.82 10.30
N LYS A 463 -2.67 -10.63 10.90
CA LYS A 463 -2.85 -9.36 10.21
C LYS A 463 -1.80 -9.17 9.10
N PHE A 464 -0.54 -9.53 9.36
CA PHE A 464 0.54 -9.47 8.38
C PHE A 464 0.25 -10.38 7.19
N PHE A 465 0.03 -11.67 7.43
CA PHE A 465 -0.20 -12.64 6.36
C PHE A 465 -1.51 -12.42 5.61
N GLY A 466 -2.58 -12.05 6.34
CA GLY A 466 -3.89 -11.71 5.78
C GLY A 466 -3.94 -10.38 5.03
N ALA A 467 -2.88 -9.57 5.08
CA ALA A 467 -2.80 -8.36 4.28
C ALA A 467 -2.65 -8.66 2.80
N ALA A 468 -1.98 -9.76 2.42
CA ALA A 468 -1.78 -10.10 1.02
C ALA A 468 -3.11 -10.37 0.29
N ARG A 469 -3.28 -9.71 -0.85
CA ARG A 469 -4.50 -9.66 -1.65
C ARG A 469 -4.20 -9.03 -3.00
N ASN A 470 -4.96 -9.46 -4.01
CA ASN A 470 -5.03 -8.74 -5.28
C ASN A 470 -6.07 -7.62 -5.16
N ILE A 471 -5.86 -6.49 -5.85
CA ILE A 471 -6.72 -5.31 -5.75
C ILE A 471 -7.37 -5.02 -7.10
N GLU A 472 -8.68 -4.85 -7.12
CA GLU A 472 -9.43 -4.53 -8.34
C GLU A 472 -9.05 -3.16 -8.92
N GLU A 473 -8.84 -2.17 -8.06
CA GLU A 473 -8.46 -0.80 -8.46
C GLU A 473 -6.99 -0.65 -8.90
N GLY A 474 -6.20 -1.74 -8.85
CA GLY A 474 -4.81 -1.80 -9.29
C GLY A 474 -3.80 -2.09 -8.18
N GLY A 475 -2.66 -2.65 -8.59
CA GLY A 475 -1.62 -3.16 -7.71
C GLY A 475 -2.01 -4.45 -7.00
N SER A 476 -1.06 -5.04 -6.29
CA SER A 476 -1.29 -6.26 -5.53
C SER A 476 -0.25 -6.44 -4.44
N LEU A 477 -0.64 -7.07 -3.33
CA LEU A 477 0.30 -7.48 -2.28
C LEU A 477 0.36 -9.00 -2.23
N THR A 478 1.46 -9.57 -2.71
CA THR A 478 1.79 -10.99 -2.58
C THR A 478 2.67 -11.19 -1.36
N ILE A 479 2.34 -12.16 -0.50
CA ILE A 479 3.19 -12.58 0.61
C ILE A 479 3.41 -14.08 0.49
N LEU A 480 4.68 -14.49 0.36
CA LEU A 480 5.10 -15.88 0.46
C LEU A 480 5.93 -16.03 1.73
N ALA A 481 5.41 -16.77 2.70
CA ALA A 481 6.04 -16.96 4.00
C ALA A 481 6.45 -18.42 4.19
N THR A 482 7.68 -18.66 4.66
CA THR A 482 8.06 -19.99 5.13
C THR A 482 7.42 -20.26 6.49
N ALA A 483 6.95 -21.49 6.69
CA ALA A 483 6.47 -21.99 7.96
C ALA A 483 7.24 -23.27 8.31
N LEU A 484 7.76 -23.33 9.53
CA LEU A 484 8.48 -24.50 10.01
C LEU A 484 7.49 -25.58 10.43
N ILE A 485 7.71 -26.79 9.92
CA ILE A 485 6.99 -28.02 10.30
C ILE A 485 8.00 -29.08 10.76
N ASP A 486 7.52 -30.14 11.41
CA ASP A 486 8.35 -31.28 11.85
C ASP A 486 9.56 -30.88 12.73
N THR A 487 9.41 -29.80 13.52
CA THR A 487 10.45 -29.32 14.43
C THR A 487 10.45 -30.04 15.78
N GLY A 488 9.40 -30.82 16.06
CA GLY A 488 9.13 -31.39 17.38
C GLY A 488 8.51 -30.41 18.38
N SER A 489 8.26 -29.15 17.98
CA SER A 489 7.61 -28.14 18.80
C SER A 489 6.11 -28.08 18.50
N ARG A 490 5.27 -28.42 19.50
CA ARG A 490 3.81 -28.28 19.39
C ARG A 490 3.38 -26.84 19.11
N MET A 491 4.16 -25.85 19.55
CA MET A 491 3.88 -24.45 19.24
C MET A 491 3.95 -24.21 17.73
N ASP A 492 4.95 -24.76 17.05
CA ASP A 492 5.13 -24.56 15.61
C ASP A 492 4.03 -25.25 14.81
N ASP A 493 3.64 -26.46 15.23
CA ASP A 493 2.53 -27.20 14.63
C ASP A 493 1.23 -26.37 14.72
N MET A 494 0.94 -25.77 15.88
CA MET A 494 -0.23 -24.91 16.07
C MET A 494 -0.14 -23.64 15.22
N VAL A 495 1.03 -23.01 15.16
CA VAL A 495 1.25 -21.84 14.30
C VAL A 495 0.97 -22.22 12.83
N PHE A 496 1.52 -23.32 12.34
CA PHE A 496 1.30 -23.80 10.99
C PHE A 496 -0.19 -24.01 10.68
N GLU A 497 -0.91 -24.73 11.54
CA GLU A 497 -2.36 -25.00 11.35
C GLU A 497 -3.20 -23.70 11.33
N GLU A 498 -2.88 -22.74 12.18
CA GLU A 498 -3.57 -21.44 12.21
C GLU A 498 -3.35 -20.61 10.92
N PHE A 499 -2.15 -20.69 10.33
CA PHE A 499 -1.83 -19.98 9.09
C PHE A 499 -2.32 -20.70 7.84
N LYS A 500 -2.40 -22.04 7.87
CA LYS A 500 -2.96 -22.86 6.82
C LYS A 500 -4.39 -22.45 6.45
N GLY A 501 -5.24 -22.19 7.44
CA GLY A 501 -6.60 -21.71 7.22
C GLY A 501 -6.69 -20.31 6.59
N THR A 502 -5.67 -19.48 6.80
CA THR A 502 -5.61 -18.08 6.36
C THR A 502 -5.06 -17.93 4.93
N GLY A 503 -4.15 -18.83 4.54
CA GLY A 503 -3.51 -18.88 3.23
C GLY A 503 -4.43 -19.37 2.11
N ASN A 504 -4.03 -19.10 0.87
CA ASN A 504 -4.69 -19.61 -0.33
C ASN A 504 -3.73 -20.34 -1.28
N MET A 505 -2.45 -20.48 -0.91
CA MET A 505 -1.49 -21.39 -1.55
C MET A 505 -0.65 -22.07 -0.46
N GLU A 506 -0.39 -23.36 -0.66
CA GLU A 506 0.50 -24.15 0.18
C GLU A 506 1.53 -24.87 -0.70
N LEU A 507 2.79 -24.83 -0.30
CA LEU A 507 3.87 -25.62 -0.88
C LEU A 507 4.58 -26.38 0.23
N HIS A 508 4.61 -27.70 0.15
CA HIS A 508 5.19 -28.56 1.17
C HIS A 508 6.55 -29.09 0.72
N LEU A 509 7.57 -28.91 1.55
CA LEU A 509 8.88 -29.51 1.38
C LEU A 509 9.02 -30.72 2.31
N ASP A 510 9.20 -31.90 1.72
CA ASP A 510 9.26 -33.17 2.43
C ASP A 510 10.70 -33.53 2.83
N ARG A 511 10.89 -33.72 4.13
CA ARG A 511 12.16 -34.16 4.72
C ARG A 511 12.60 -35.53 4.18
N SER A 512 11.67 -36.44 3.89
CA SER A 512 11.99 -37.78 3.40
C SER A 512 12.68 -37.77 2.03
N LEU A 513 12.34 -36.79 1.18
CA LEU A 513 13.00 -36.54 -0.11
C LEU A 513 14.41 -35.99 0.10
N THR A 514 14.55 -35.05 1.03
CA THR A 514 15.84 -34.43 1.38
C THR A 514 16.82 -35.47 1.93
N GLU A 515 16.37 -36.39 2.79
CA GLU A 515 17.20 -37.47 3.35
C GLU A 515 17.69 -38.44 2.28
N LYS A 516 16.93 -38.60 1.18
CA LYS A 516 17.32 -39.35 -0.03
C LYS A 516 18.13 -38.52 -1.03
N ARG A 517 18.42 -37.25 -0.74
CA ARG A 517 19.09 -36.28 -1.64
C ARG A 517 18.34 -35.98 -2.93
N ILE A 518 17.01 -36.05 -2.91
CA ILE A 518 16.15 -35.68 -4.03
C ILE A 518 15.79 -34.20 -3.89
N PHE A 519 16.21 -33.38 -4.85
CA PHE A 519 15.93 -31.94 -4.88
C PHE A 519 15.36 -31.51 -6.25
N PRO A 520 14.36 -30.61 -6.27
CA PRO A 520 13.69 -29.98 -5.13
C PRO A 520 12.83 -30.97 -4.33
N ALA A 521 12.84 -30.84 -3.01
CA ALA A 521 12.15 -31.75 -2.09
C ALA A 521 10.65 -31.43 -1.96
N MET A 522 9.95 -31.17 -3.07
CA MET A 522 8.54 -30.75 -3.07
C MET A 522 7.58 -31.93 -3.06
N ASP A 523 6.64 -31.94 -2.11
CA ASP A 523 5.50 -32.85 -2.12
C ASP A 523 4.37 -32.25 -2.95
N ILE A 524 4.24 -32.68 -4.20
CA ILE A 524 3.23 -32.16 -5.12
C ILE A 524 1.80 -32.44 -4.66
N TYR A 525 1.54 -33.46 -3.84
CA TYR A 525 0.17 -33.79 -3.41
C TYR A 525 -0.34 -32.90 -2.31
N LYS A 526 0.52 -32.61 -1.34
CA LYS A 526 0.20 -31.66 -0.27
C LYS A 526 0.23 -30.22 -0.73
N SER A 527 0.92 -29.94 -1.84
CA SER A 527 1.03 -28.61 -2.43
C SER A 527 -0.12 -28.29 -3.39
N GLY A 528 -0.56 -27.03 -3.40
CA GLY A 528 -1.62 -26.56 -4.29
C GLY A 528 -1.99 -25.10 -4.05
N THR A 529 -2.68 -24.52 -5.03
CA THR A 529 -3.22 -23.16 -4.95
C THR A 529 -4.74 -23.18 -5.10
N ARG A 530 -5.44 -22.46 -4.21
CA ARG A 530 -6.90 -22.26 -4.35
C ARG A 530 -7.16 -21.38 -5.56
N ARG A 531 -8.17 -21.74 -6.33
CA ARG A 531 -8.53 -21.05 -7.60
C ARG A 531 -7.41 -21.05 -8.64
N GLU A 532 -6.63 -22.14 -8.70
CA GLU A 532 -5.59 -22.31 -9.73
C GLU A 532 -6.15 -22.31 -11.17
N ASP A 533 -7.47 -22.48 -11.34
CA ASP A 533 -8.20 -22.28 -12.60
C ASP A 533 -8.04 -20.86 -13.19
N GLN A 534 -7.74 -19.87 -12.36
CA GLN A 534 -7.52 -18.49 -12.81
C GLN A 534 -6.05 -18.21 -13.19
N LEU A 535 -5.13 -19.12 -12.86
CA LEU A 535 -3.69 -18.93 -13.03
C LEU A 535 -3.07 -19.88 -14.06
N LEU A 536 -3.67 -21.06 -14.22
CA LEU A 536 -3.24 -22.08 -15.17
C LEU A 536 -4.07 -22.01 -16.45
N THR A 537 -3.41 -22.26 -17.57
CA THR A 537 -4.11 -22.51 -18.84
C THR A 537 -4.86 -23.85 -18.79
N GLU A 538 -5.83 -24.06 -19.69
CA GLU A 538 -6.54 -25.35 -19.77
C GLU A 538 -5.58 -26.53 -20.03
N GLU A 539 -4.54 -26.33 -20.85
CA GLU A 539 -3.55 -27.36 -21.16
C GLU A 539 -2.74 -27.74 -19.89
N GLU A 540 -2.27 -26.75 -19.15
CA GLU A 540 -1.58 -26.95 -17.87
C GLU A 540 -2.49 -27.61 -16.84
N MET A 541 -3.74 -27.15 -16.71
CA MET A 541 -4.70 -27.69 -15.75
C MET A 541 -5.00 -29.17 -16.01
N ARG A 542 -5.25 -29.54 -17.27
CA ARG A 542 -5.45 -30.96 -17.65
C ARG A 542 -4.23 -31.79 -17.31
N PHE A 543 -3.03 -31.29 -17.64
CA PHE A 543 -1.78 -31.96 -17.33
C PHE A 543 -1.61 -32.19 -15.83
N VAL A 544 -1.79 -31.17 -15.01
CA VAL A 544 -1.65 -31.25 -13.54
C VAL A 544 -2.61 -32.27 -12.95
N ILE A 545 -3.88 -32.26 -13.38
CA ILE A 545 -4.89 -33.24 -12.95
C ILE A 545 -4.46 -34.67 -13.35
N GLU A 546 -4.00 -34.86 -14.58
CA GLU A 546 -3.56 -36.18 -15.05
C GLU A 546 -2.37 -36.69 -14.28
N VAL A 547 -1.36 -35.86 -14.02
CA VAL A 547 -0.21 -36.23 -13.20
C VAL A 547 -0.65 -36.61 -11.79
N ARG A 548 -1.48 -35.78 -11.13
CA ARG A 548 -2.00 -36.08 -9.78
C ARG A 548 -2.78 -37.40 -9.74
N ARG A 549 -3.52 -37.75 -10.80
CA ARG A 549 -4.27 -39.02 -10.88
C ARG A 549 -3.37 -40.21 -11.20
N ALA A 550 -2.48 -40.07 -12.18
CA ALA A 550 -1.62 -41.16 -12.65
C ALA A 550 -0.70 -41.68 -11.55
N PHE A 551 -0.29 -40.79 -10.64
CA PHE A 551 0.67 -41.11 -9.63
C PHE A 551 0.07 -41.40 -8.24
N SER A 552 -1.27 -41.45 -8.09
CA SER A 552 -1.93 -41.55 -6.77
C SER A 552 -1.53 -42.80 -5.97
N ASN A 553 -1.04 -43.84 -6.65
CA ASN A 553 -0.64 -45.11 -6.05
C ASN A 553 0.89 -45.27 -5.92
N HIS A 554 1.67 -44.25 -6.29
CA HIS A 554 3.13 -44.25 -6.19
C HIS A 554 3.61 -43.52 -4.93
N SER A 555 4.82 -43.83 -4.46
CA SER A 555 5.42 -43.08 -3.36
C SER A 555 5.83 -41.67 -3.83
N SER A 556 5.73 -40.68 -2.94
CA SER A 556 6.12 -39.29 -3.26
C SER A 556 7.56 -39.17 -3.79
N ALA A 557 8.47 -40.03 -3.33
CA ALA A 557 9.85 -40.09 -3.79
C ALA A 557 9.98 -40.53 -5.25
N ASP A 558 9.33 -41.62 -5.63
CA ASP A 558 9.39 -42.13 -7.01
C ASP A 558 8.83 -41.11 -8.01
N ILE A 559 7.81 -40.37 -7.59
CA ILE A 559 7.15 -39.36 -8.40
C ILE A 559 8.05 -38.15 -8.57
N ALA A 560 8.62 -37.66 -7.47
CA ALA A 560 9.55 -36.53 -7.50
C ALA A 560 10.73 -36.85 -8.42
N GLU A 561 11.37 -38.01 -8.28
CA GLU A 561 12.49 -38.42 -9.15
C GLU A 561 12.11 -38.46 -10.63
N ARG A 562 10.96 -39.08 -10.96
CA ARG A 562 10.48 -39.17 -12.35
C ARG A 562 10.16 -37.80 -12.94
N LEU A 563 9.52 -36.92 -12.16
CA LEU A 563 9.21 -35.56 -12.60
C LEU A 563 10.48 -34.75 -12.80
N ILE A 564 11.43 -34.81 -11.86
CA ILE A 564 12.70 -34.09 -11.93
C ILE A 564 13.50 -34.54 -13.15
N ASP A 565 13.64 -35.86 -13.37
CA ASP A 565 14.34 -36.42 -14.54
C ASP A 565 13.67 -36.03 -15.85
N ALA A 566 12.33 -36.13 -15.93
CA ALA A 566 11.60 -35.80 -17.15
C ALA A 566 11.62 -34.29 -17.46
N MET A 567 11.43 -33.44 -16.46
CA MET A 567 11.55 -31.98 -16.61
C MET A 567 12.97 -31.57 -16.97
N GLY A 568 13.97 -32.22 -16.35
CA GLY A 568 15.39 -32.01 -16.64
C GLY A 568 15.77 -32.28 -18.09
N LYS A 569 14.97 -33.03 -18.85
CA LYS A 569 15.17 -33.33 -20.29
C LYS A 569 14.52 -32.33 -21.25
N THR A 570 13.81 -31.34 -20.74
CA THR A 570 13.06 -30.35 -21.54
C THR A 570 13.43 -28.93 -21.14
N ASP A 571 13.36 -27.99 -22.08
CA ASP A 571 13.80 -26.61 -21.85
C ASP A 571 12.72 -25.73 -21.24
N SER A 572 11.46 -26.18 -21.25
CA SER A 572 10.33 -25.44 -20.67
C SER A 572 9.18 -26.35 -20.21
N ASN A 573 8.30 -25.84 -19.35
CA ASN A 573 7.04 -26.44 -18.92
C ASN A 573 6.12 -26.70 -20.11
N ARG A 574 6.07 -25.77 -21.07
CA ARG A 574 5.29 -25.97 -22.30
C ARG A 574 5.80 -27.17 -23.11
N GLU A 575 7.11 -27.30 -23.27
CA GLU A 575 7.70 -28.45 -23.96
C GLU A 575 7.48 -29.75 -23.17
N PHE A 576 7.67 -29.69 -21.85
CA PHE A 576 7.44 -30.81 -20.94
C PHE A 576 6.02 -31.36 -21.04
N ILE A 577 5.01 -30.51 -20.93
CA ILE A 577 3.59 -30.89 -21.04
C ILE A 577 3.32 -31.54 -22.40
N ARG A 578 3.80 -30.94 -23.49
CA ARG A 578 3.62 -31.51 -24.84
C ARG A 578 4.31 -32.86 -25.00
N SER A 579 5.49 -33.04 -24.42
CA SER A 579 6.22 -34.31 -24.46
C SER A 579 5.48 -35.42 -23.70
N PHE A 580 4.76 -35.06 -22.63
CA PHE A 580 3.95 -35.97 -21.84
C PHE A 580 2.68 -36.37 -22.60
N ILE A 581 1.99 -35.40 -23.20
CA ILE A 581 0.78 -35.63 -23.99
C ILE A 581 1.09 -36.51 -25.22
N LYS A 582 2.23 -36.30 -25.91
CA LYS A 582 2.63 -37.07 -27.10
C LYS A 582 3.09 -38.51 -26.82
N LYS A 583 3.47 -38.84 -25.58
CA LYS A 583 3.94 -40.19 -25.20
C LYS A 583 2.78 -41.12 -24.83
N ARG A 584 1.55 -40.62 -24.80
CA ARG A 584 0.31 -41.38 -24.89
C ARG A 584 -0.12 -41.45 -26.34
#